data_AF-A0A348TPE5-F1
#
_entry.id   AF-A0A348TPE5-F1
#
_cell.length_a   1.000
_cell.length_b   1.000
_cell.length_c   1.000
_cell.angle_alpha   90.00
_cell.angle_beta   90.00
_cell.angle_gamma   90.00
#
_symmetry.space_group_name_H-M   'P 1'
#
loop_
_entity.id
_entity.type
_entity.pdbx_description
1 polymer ?
#
loop_
_entity_poly.entity_id
_entity_poly.type
_entity_poly.pdbx_seq_one_letter_code
_entity_poly.pdbx_strand_id
1 'polypeptide(L)'
;MKQQQLIIGIAAIVFVGILYSLPKVLLNKEEKELENTAQLDKKEKSSILHPTPVQVSFSASEKSKVQKWKLGLVSSNSRIKLSILDSLSSLYNSKSLYDSTAFVFEGTLSSFSDVDSWVKIGDACYKAYYFAANDDKAADWATKTQQYYSKALEKKPELLDVKARMAMTYTRGQNPMKAVMTLREVLEKDPKNEQALLNIGLLSVQSGQFEKAVERFKKLQTINPENWLGTFYLGIAYTELGKKNEAKECFEKVKRNEKQPQILEAVDDYLKQLSVNP
;
A
#
# COMPACT_ATOMS: atom_id res chain seq x y z
N MET A 1 -15.65 -43.11 -23.15
CA MET A 1 -15.92 -41.83 -22.46
C MET A 1 -15.60 -41.96 -20.96
N LYS A 2 -14.35 -41.78 -20.52
CA LYS A 2 -13.94 -41.74 -19.09
C LYS A 2 -12.50 -41.19 -18.92
N GLN A 3 -12.17 -40.06 -19.54
CA GLN A 3 -10.84 -39.42 -19.37
C GLN A 3 -10.87 -37.92 -19.02
N GLN A 4 -12.04 -37.29 -18.91
CA GLN A 4 -12.12 -35.85 -18.58
C GLN A 4 -12.33 -35.52 -17.09
N GLN A 5 -12.45 -36.52 -16.20
CA GLN A 5 -12.66 -36.27 -14.76
C GLN A 5 -11.37 -36.38 -13.92
N LEU A 6 -10.24 -36.77 -14.49
CA LEU A 6 -8.99 -36.96 -13.74
C LEU A 6 -8.10 -35.70 -13.69
N ILE A 7 -8.33 -34.71 -14.56
CA ILE A 7 -7.50 -33.51 -14.66
C ILE A 7 -7.86 -32.46 -13.59
N ILE A 8 -9.12 -32.41 -13.15
CA ILE A 8 -9.59 -31.43 -12.16
C ILE A 8 -9.11 -31.78 -10.73
N GLY A 9 -8.90 -33.07 -10.43
CA GLY A 9 -8.38 -33.52 -9.14
C GLY A 9 -6.90 -33.22 -8.92
N ILE A 10 -6.09 -33.26 -9.98
CA ILE A 10 -4.65 -33.03 -9.91
C ILE A 10 -4.33 -31.53 -9.82
N ALA A 11 -5.08 -30.68 -10.53
CA ALA A 11 -4.92 -29.22 -10.45
C ALA A 11 -5.26 -28.65 -9.06
N ALA A 12 -6.25 -29.21 -8.36
CA ALA A 12 -6.63 -28.79 -7.01
C ALA A 12 -5.59 -29.18 -5.95
N ILE A 13 -4.90 -30.32 -6.10
CA ILE A 13 -3.88 -30.80 -5.15
C ILE A 13 -2.56 -30.05 -5.33
N VAL A 14 -2.19 -29.71 -6.57
CA VAL A 14 -1.01 -28.87 -6.86
C VAL A 14 -1.19 -27.44 -6.33
N PHE A 15 -2.41 -26.88 -6.39
CA PHE A 15 -2.71 -25.54 -5.86
C PHE A 15 -2.65 -25.48 -4.32
N VAL A 16 -2.99 -26.57 -3.63
CA VAL A 16 -2.86 -26.68 -2.16
C VAL A 16 -1.41 -26.85 -1.71
N GLY A 17 -0.56 -27.52 -2.52
CA GLY A 17 0.88 -27.64 -2.25
C GLY A 17 1.64 -26.32 -2.37
N ILE A 18 1.28 -25.48 -3.34
CA ILE A 18 1.90 -24.15 -3.54
C ILE A 18 1.49 -23.17 -2.42
N LEU A 19 0.31 -23.34 -1.83
CA LEU A 19 -0.13 -22.57 -0.66
C LEU A 19 0.58 -22.95 0.65
N TYR A 20 1.36 -24.04 0.66
CA TYR A 20 2.13 -24.50 1.82
C TYR A 20 3.63 -24.14 1.75
N SER A 21 4.12 -23.55 0.65
CA SER A 21 5.49 -23.01 0.57
C SER A 21 5.52 -21.51 0.86
N LEU A 22 5.40 -21.16 2.14
CA LEU A 22 5.95 -19.89 2.62
C LEU A 22 7.48 -20.02 2.65
N PRO A 23 8.27 -19.00 2.24
CA PRO A 23 9.72 -19.05 2.40
C PRO A 23 10.05 -19.12 3.89
N LYS A 24 10.70 -20.21 4.30
CA LYS A 24 11.36 -20.34 5.60
C LYS A 24 12.58 -19.43 5.59
N VAL A 25 12.48 -18.27 6.22
CA VAL A 25 13.66 -17.53 6.66
C VAL A 25 13.46 -17.27 8.15
N LEU A 26 14.16 -18.07 8.96
CA LEU A 26 14.70 -17.78 10.29
C LEU A 26 15.23 -19.11 10.86
N LEU A 27 16.50 -19.41 10.59
CA LEU A 27 17.36 -20.30 11.40
C LEU A 27 18.79 -20.11 10.91
N ASN A 28 19.50 -19.20 11.58
CA ASN A 28 20.81 -19.43 12.20
C ASN A 28 21.51 -18.08 12.41
N LYS A 29 21.43 -17.61 13.66
CA LYS A 29 22.48 -16.81 14.26
C LYS A 29 23.44 -17.83 14.89
N GLU A 30 24.68 -17.85 14.42
CA GLU A 30 25.89 -17.78 15.25
C GLU A 30 27.14 -17.91 14.36
N GLU A 31 28.11 -17.05 14.66
CA GLU A 31 29.54 -17.11 14.29
C GLU A 31 29.95 -16.73 12.84
N LYS A 32 30.27 -15.44 12.67
CA LYS A 32 31.67 -14.97 12.71
C LYS A 32 31.75 -13.44 12.64
N GLU A 33 32.22 -12.86 13.73
CA GLU A 33 32.80 -11.53 13.75
C GLU A 33 34.12 -11.50 12.95
N LEU A 34 34.52 -10.26 12.63
CA LEU A 34 35.85 -9.81 12.20
C LEU A 34 36.16 -9.95 10.70
N GLU A 35 35.91 -8.86 9.96
CA GLU A 35 37.01 -8.06 9.40
C GLU A 35 36.51 -6.72 8.81
N ASN A 36 36.88 -5.64 9.51
CA ASN A 36 37.29 -4.32 9.02
C ASN A 36 36.36 -3.50 8.11
N THR A 37 35.76 -2.43 8.66
CA THR A 37 36.33 -1.06 8.75
C THR A 37 36.69 -0.43 7.41
N ALA A 38 35.73 0.27 6.81
CA ALA A 38 35.98 1.51 6.08
C ALA A 38 34.67 2.28 5.82
N GLN A 39 34.70 3.56 6.20
CA GLN A 39 33.85 4.67 5.70
C GLN A 39 32.53 4.97 6.44
N LEU A 40 32.74 5.78 7.49
CA LEU A 40 31.90 6.86 8.00
C LEU A 40 31.15 7.67 6.92
N ASP A 41 30.03 8.24 7.36
CA ASP A 41 29.25 9.34 6.80
C ASP A 41 28.37 9.10 5.56
N LYS A 42 27.19 8.49 5.80
CA LYS A 42 25.92 8.95 5.20
C LYS A 42 24.81 8.87 6.24
N LYS A 43 24.42 10.04 6.75
CA LYS A 43 23.16 10.34 7.46
C LYS A 43 22.03 9.39 7.04
N GLU A 44 21.54 8.57 7.97
CA GLU A 44 20.26 7.88 7.84
C GLU A 44 19.16 8.91 7.60
N LYS A 45 18.76 9.07 6.35
CA LYS A 45 17.45 9.63 6.02
C LYS A 45 16.43 8.57 6.39
N SER A 46 15.81 8.77 7.55
CA SER A 46 14.54 8.17 7.99
C SER A 46 13.66 7.71 6.82
N SER A 47 13.66 6.40 6.54
CA SER A 47 12.82 5.78 5.52
C SER A 47 11.45 5.45 6.11
N ILE A 48 10.60 6.47 6.28
CA ILE A 48 9.18 6.32 6.66
C ILE A 48 8.38 5.59 5.56
N LEU A 49 9.01 5.28 4.42
CA LEU A 49 8.40 4.50 3.35
C LEU A 49 8.31 2.99 3.61
N HIS A 50 8.96 2.46 4.64
CA HIS A 50 9.03 1.01 4.84
C HIS A 50 8.85 0.62 6.31
N PRO A 51 7.68 0.08 6.72
CA PRO A 51 7.54 -0.53 8.02
C PRO A 51 8.44 -1.78 8.10
N THR A 52 9.15 -1.93 9.21
CA THR A 52 9.90 -3.14 9.57
C THR A 52 8.97 -4.37 9.55
N PRO A 53 9.46 -5.57 9.16
CA PRO A 53 8.62 -6.76 9.13
C PRO A 53 8.18 -7.14 10.55
N VAL A 54 6.90 -6.95 10.87
CA VAL A 54 6.31 -7.42 12.13
C VAL A 54 6.13 -8.95 12.03
N GLN A 55 6.53 -9.71 13.05
CA GLN A 55 6.17 -11.12 13.16
C GLN A 55 4.65 -11.25 13.26
N VAL A 56 4.02 -11.63 12.14
CA VAL A 56 2.56 -11.73 12.07
C VAL A 56 2.10 -13.02 12.74
N SER A 57 1.51 -12.89 13.93
CA SER A 57 0.85 -13.99 14.62
C SER A 57 -0.67 -13.80 14.65
N PHE A 58 -1.37 -14.89 14.31
CA PHE A 58 -2.83 -15.01 14.46
C PHE A 58 -3.16 -15.78 15.73
N SER A 59 -4.13 -15.30 16.49
CA SER A 59 -4.78 -16.06 17.56
C SER A 59 -5.46 -17.31 17.01
N ALA A 60 -5.72 -18.30 17.87
CA ALA A 60 -6.44 -19.51 17.48
C ALA A 60 -7.82 -19.20 16.87
N SER A 61 -8.52 -18.19 17.42
CA SER A 61 -9.81 -17.72 16.91
C SER A 61 -9.69 -17.13 15.51
N GLU A 62 -8.69 -16.28 15.27
CA GLU A 62 -8.44 -15.71 13.94
C GLU A 62 -8.07 -16.79 12.91
N LYS A 63 -7.24 -17.77 13.28
CA LYS A 63 -6.90 -18.91 12.40
C LYS A 63 -8.15 -19.69 12.00
N SER A 64 -9.03 -19.99 12.95
CA SER A 64 -10.30 -20.69 12.69
C SER A 64 -11.22 -19.89 11.75
N LYS A 65 -11.33 -18.56 11.96
CA LYS A 65 -12.08 -17.66 11.07
C LYS A 65 -11.52 -17.67 9.65
N VAL A 66 -10.20 -17.50 9.50
CA VAL A 66 -9.51 -17.52 8.19
C VAL A 66 -9.77 -18.84 7.47
N GLN A 67 -9.70 -19.98 8.16
CA GLN A 67 -9.99 -21.28 7.55
C GLN A 67 -11.43 -21.37 7.05
N LYS A 68 -12.40 -20.97 7.89
CA LYS A 68 -13.82 -20.95 7.51
C LYS A 68 -14.08 -20.05 6.30
N TRP A 69 -13.48 -18.87 6.27
CA TRP A 69 -13.60 -17.93 5.16
C TRP A 69 -12.98 -18.46 3.87
N LYS A 70 -11.77 -19.02 3.93
CA LYS A 70 -11.12 -19.64 2.76
C LYS A 70 -11.97 -20.77 2.16
N LEU A 71 -12.58 -21.61 2.99
CA LEU A 71 -13.52 -22.64 2.53
C LEU A 71 -14.75 -22.02 1.86
N GLY A 72 -15.32 -20.97 2.47
CA GLY A 72 -16.47 -20.27 1.91
C GLY A 72 -16.21 -19.62 0.55
N LEU A 73 -14.99 -19.14 0.27
CA LEU A 73 -14.63 -18.60 -1.05
C LEU A 73 -14.75 -19.63 -2.18
N VAL A 74 -14.53 -20.91 -1.86
CA VAL A 74 -14.62 -22.00 -2.84
C VAL A 74 -16.08 -22.43 -3.06
N SER A 75 -16.86 -22.56 -1.99
CA SER A 75 -18.18 -23.22 -2.04
C SER A 75 -19.38 -22.27 -2.18
N SER A 76 -19.18 -20.95 -2.12
CA SER A 76 -20.28 -19.99 -2.07
C SER A 76 -20.57 -19.28 -3.40
N ASN A 77 -21.73 -18.64 -3.51
CA ASN A 77 -22.06 -17.75 -4.62
C ASN A 77 -21.29 -16.41 -4.55
N SER A 78 -21.33 -15.65 -5.65
CA SER A 78 -20.57 -14.39 -5.81
C SER A 78 -20.81 -13.36 -4.71
N ARG A 79 -22.05 -13.16 -4.25
CA ARG A 79 -22.36 -12.18 -3.20
C ARG A 79 -21.67 -12.54 -1.88
N ILE A 80 -21.73 -13.82 -1.51
CA ILE A 80 -21.10 -14.31 -0.28
C ILE A 80 -19.58 -14.24 -0.40
N LYS A 81 -19.01 -14.55 -1.58
CA LYS A 81 -17.56 -14.43 -1.83
C LYS A 81 -17.06 -13.01 -1.56
N LEU A 82 -17.79 -11.99 -2.02
CA LEU A 82 -17.43 -10.58 -1.80
C LEU A 82 -17.43 -10.21 -0.30
N SER A 83 -18.46 -10.62 0.46
CA SER A 83 -18.51 -10.35 1.90
C SER A 83 -17.39 -11.06 2.67
N ILE A 84 -17.06 -12.29 2.27
CA ILE A 84 -15.91 -13.01 2.82
C ILE A 84 -14.60 -12.28 2.49
N LEU A 85 -14.47 -11.80 1.25
CA LEU A 85 -13.30 -11.07 0.79
C LEU A 85 -13.06 -9.80 1.61
N ASP A 86 -14.11 -9.02 1.87
CA ASP A 86 -14.05 -7.83 2.73
C ASP A 86 -13.57 -8.18 4.15
N SER A 87 -14.12 -9.26 4.72
CA SER A 87 -13.78 -9.72 6.07
C SER A 87 -12.31 -10.18 6.16
N LEU A 88 -11.86 -10.98 5.19
CA LEU A 88 -10.47 -11.43 5.08
C LEU A 88 -9.51 -10.27 4.87
N SER A 89 -9.86 -9.36 3.95
CA SER A 89 -9.09 -8.16 3.67
C SER A 89 -8.90 -7.31 4.91
N SER A 90 -9.96 -7.10 5.70
CA SER A 90 -9.91 -6.30 6.91
C SER A 90 -8.94 -6.91 7.93
N LEU A 91 -8.99 -8.23 8.11
CA LEU A 91 -8.10 -8.94 9.04
C LEU A 91 -6.65 -8.96 8.55
N TYR A 92 -6.41 -9.17 7.26
CA TYR A 92 -5.05 -9.15 6.71
C TYR A 92 -4.45 -7.76 6.76
N ASN A 93 -5.23 -6.73 6.41
CA ASN A 93 -4.78 -5.35 6.48
C ASN A 93 -4.48 -4.91 7.92
N SER A 94 -5.23 -5.36 8.93
CA SER A 94 -4.92 -5.05 10.33
C SER A 94 -3.63 -5.70 10.84
N LYS A 95 -3.12 -6.69 10.11
CA LYS A 95 -1.83 -7.37 10.36
C LYS A 95 -0.76 -6.98 9.33
N SER A 96 -1.01 -5.95 8.52
CA SER A 96 -0.11 -5.50 7.44
C SER A 96 0.22 -6.57 6.39
N LEU A 97 -0.64 -7.58 6.23
CA LEU A 97 -0.48 -8.68 5.26
C LEU A 97 -1.01 -8.31 3.86
N TYR A 98 -0.46 -7.25 3.27
CA TYR A 98 -0.97 -6.69 2.00
C TYR A 98 -0.79 -7.64 0.81
N ASP A 99 0.33 -8.37 0.74
CA ASP A 99 0.58 -9.42 -0.26
C ASP A 99 -0.53 -10.50 -0.22
N SER A 100 -0.92 -10.90 0.98
CA SER A 100 -1.97 -11.92 1.17
C SER A 100 -3.35 -11.39 0.78
N THR A 101 -3.64 -10.11 1.08
CA THR A 101 -4.85 -9.45 0.60
C THR A 101 -4.90 -9.49 -0.93
N ALA A 102 -3.85 -9.02 -1.61
CA ALA A 102 -3.80 -9.01 -3.07
C ALA A 102 -4.00 -10.41 -3.68
N PHE A 103 -3.35 -11.43 -3.13
CA PHE A 103 -3.48 -12.81 -3.59
C PHE A 103 -4.93 -13.33 -3.50
N VAL A 104 -5.63 -13.07 -2.40
CA VAL A 104 -7.02 -13.55 -2.23
C VAL A 104 -7.98 -12.80 -3.15
N PHE A 105 -7.77 -11.49 -3.36
CA PHE A 105 -8.56 -10.72 -4.34
C PHE A 105 -8.36 -11.28 -5.75
N GLU A 106 -7.12 -11.48 -6.17
CA GLU A 106 -6.82 -12.03 -7.49
C GLU A 106 -7.41 -13.43 -7.68
N GLY A 107 -7.23 -14.34 -6.72
CA GLY A 107 -7.77 -15.70 -6.81
C GLY A 107 -9.30 -15.77 -6.81
N THR A 108 -9.98 -14.78 -6.21
CA THR A 108 -11.45 -14.75 -6.14
C THR A 108 -12.05 -14.02 -7.33
N LEU A 109 -11.53 -12.84 -7.64
CA LEU A 109 -12.12 -11.89 -8.58
C LEU A 109 -11.58 -12.03 -10.01
N SER A 110 -10.49 -12.77 -10.25
CA SER A 110 -9.99 -12.98 -11.63
C SER A 110 -10.99 -13.67 -12.56
N SER A 111 -11.93 -14.44 -12.00
CA SER A 111 -13.04 -15.04 -12.75
C SER A 111 -14.11 -14.02 -13.17
N PHE A 112 -14.15 -12.87 -12.51
CA PHE A 112 -15.09 -11.80 -12.77
C PHE A 112 -14.48 -10.89 -13.84
N SER A 113 -15.13 -10.80 -14.99
CA SER A 113 -14.66 -10.03 -16.16
C SER A 113 -15.31 -8.65 -16.22
N ASP A 114 -15.28 -7.92 -15.11
CA ASP A 114 -15.89 -6.59 -14.97
C ASP A 114 -14.93 -5.56 -14.37
N VAL A 115 -15.25 -4.30 -14.57
CA VAL A 115 -14.39 -3.16 -14.19
C VAL A 115 -14.22 -3.05 -12.67
N ASP A 116 -15.27 -3.29 -11.89
CA ASP A 116 -15.20 -3.18 -10.42
C ASP A 116 -14.26 -4.25 -9.85
N SER A 117 -14.34 -5.47 -10.37
CA SER A 117 -13.45 -6.57 -10.01
C SER A 117 -11.99 -6.25 -10.34
N TRP A 118 -11.68 -5.70 -11.52
CA TRP A 118 -10.32 -5.31 -11.86
C TRP A 118 -9.80 -4.15 -11.02
N VAL A 119 -10.63 -3.15 -10.72
CA VAL A 119 -10.23 -2.05 -9.83
C VAL A 119 -9.92 -2.57 -8.43
N LYS A 120 -10.75 -3.46 -7.88
CA LYS A 120 -10.51 -4.07 -6.55
C LYS A 120 -9.22 -4.88 -6.49
N ILE A 121 -8.94 -5.69 -7.50
CA ILE A 121 -7.66 -6.43 -7.57
C ILE A 121 -6.51 -5.42 -7.68
N GLY A 122 -6.63 -4.43 -8.56
CA GLY A 122 -5.62 -3.40 -8.76
C GLY A 122 -5.33 -2.58 -7.50
N ASP A 123 -6.35 -2.20 -6.73
CA ASP A 123 -6.24 -1.49 -5.45
C ASP A 123 -5.52 -2.34 -4.41
N ALA A 124 -5.83 -3.64 -4.33
CA ALA A 124 -5.15 -4.57 -3.43
C ALA A 124 -3.67 -4.76 -3.81
N CYS A 125 -3.37 -4.97 -5.10
CA CYS A 125 -2.00 -5.03 -5.62
C CYS A 125 -1.26 -3.70 -5.39
N TYR A 126 -1.93 -2.56 -5.58
CA TYR A 126 -1.32 -1.24 -5.38
C TYR A 126 -0.91 -1.04 -3.92
N LYS A 127 -1.76 -1.50 -2.98
CA LYS A 127 -1.42 -1.48 -1.56
C LYS A 127 -0.23 -2.41 -1.26
N ALA A 128 -0.21 -3.61 -1.83
CA ALA A 128 0.92 -4.53 -1.68
C ALA A 128 2.23 -3.95 -2.26
N TYR A 129 2.16 -3.30 -3.43
CA TYR A 129 3.27 -2.54 -4.01
C TYR A 129 3.79 -1.46 -3.05
N TYR A 130 2.88 -0.63 -2.54
CA TYR A 130 3.25 0.50 -1.69
C TYR A 130 4.03 0.04 -0.44
N PHE A 131 3.56 -1.02 0.20
CA PHE A 131 4.12 -1.58 1.43
C PHE A 131 5.06 -2.77 1.22
N ALA A 132 5.50 -3.02 -0.01
CA ALA A 132 6.43 -4.11 -0.30
C ALA A 132 7.73 -3.97 0.51
N ALA A 133 8.23 -5.10 1.01
CA ALA A 133 9.41 -5.15 1.88
C ALA A 133 10.73 -4.87 1.14
N ASN A 134 10.76 -5.08 -0.18
CA ASN A 134 11.92 -4.85 -1.03
C ASN A 134 11.49 -4.48 -2.45
N ASP A 135 12.44 -4.01 -3.25
CA ASP A 135 12.19 -3.50 -4.60
C ASP A 135 11.76 -4.59 -5.58
N ASP A 136 12.26 -5.82 -5.45
CA ASP A 136 11.86 -6.94 -6.31
C ASP A 136 10.36 -7.25 -6.15
N LYS A 137 9.90 -7.41 -4.91
CA LYS A 137 8.47 -7.58 -4.63
C LYS A 137 7.65 -6.37 -5.06
N ALA A 138 8.19 -5.17 -4.88
CA ALA A 138 7.52 -3.95 -5.35
C ALA A 138 7.34 -4.00 -6.88
N ALA A 139 8.36 -4.41 -7.64
CA ALA A 139 8.28 -4.51 -9.09
C ALA A 139 7.22 -5.53 -9.55
N ASP A 140 7.14 -6.68 -8.88
CA ASP A 140 6.11 -7.69 -9.16
C ASP A 140 4.70 -7.14 -8.93
N TRP A 141 4.47 -6.50 -7.78
CA TRP A 141 3.16 -5.91 -7.46
C TRP A 141 2.83 -4.71 -8.35
N ALA A 142 3.80 -3.88 -8.70
CA ALA A 142 3.63 -2.77 -9.63
C ALA A 142 3.15 -3.27 -11.00
N THR A 143 3.73 -4.37 -11.49
CA THR A 143 3.33 -5.00 -12.75
C THR A 143 1.88 -5.45 -12.70
N LYS A 144 1.47 -6.15 -11.63
CA LYS A 144 0.08 -6.57 -11.44
C LYS A 144 -0.88 -5.39 -11.33
N THR A 145 -0.52 -4.35 -10.56
CA THR A 145 -1.30 -3.12 -10.45
C THR A 145 -1.54 -2.49 -11.82
N GLN A 146 -0.48 -2.31 -12.62
CA GLN A 146 -0.59 -1.76 -13.97
C GLN A 146 -1.47 -2.64 -14.86
N GLN A 147 -1.33 -3.96 -14.80
CA GLN A 147 -2.12 -4.90 -15.59
C GLN A 147 -3.63 -4.77 -15.32
N TYR A 148 -4.05 -4.81 -14.05
CA TYR A 148 -5.46 -4.75 -13.69
C TYR A 148 -6.07 -3.35 -13.88
N TYR A 149 -5.33 -2.30 -13.54
CA TYR A 149 -5.78 -0.93 -13.82
C TYR A 149 -5.87 -0.64 -15.31
N SER A 150 -4.97 -1.16 -16.14
CA SER A 150 -5.07 -1.00 -17.60
C SER A 150 -6.35 -1.63 -18.14
N LYS A 151 -6.70 -2.85 -17.71
CA LYS A 151 -7.99 -3.48 -18.08
C LYS A 151 -9.20 -2.62 -17.69
N ALA A 152 -9.18 -2.04 -16.49
CA ALA A 152 -10.24 -1.14 -16.04
C ALA A 152 -10.32 0.14 -16.89
N LEU A 153 -9.18 0.79 -17.15
CA LEU A 153 -9.07 2.03 -17.91
C LEU A 153 -9.37 1.85 -19.40
N GLU A 154 -9.11 0.67 -19.98
CA GLU A 154 -9.52 0.33 -21.35
C GLU A 154 -11.04 0.34 -21.52
N LYS A 155 -11.78 -0.05 -20.48
CA LYS A 155 -13.25 -0.02 -20.49
C LYS A 155 -13.82 1.31 -20.03
N LYS A 156 -13.16 1.97 -19.09
CA LYS A 156 -13.57 3.24 -18.49
C LYS A 156 -12.37 4.19 -18.32
N PRO A 157 -11.97 4.91 -19.38
CA PRO A 157 -10.83 5.82 -19.35
C PRO A 157 -10.98 7.00 -18.39
N GLU A 158 -12.21 7.28 -17.94
CA GLU A 158 -12.59 8.36 -17.02
C GLU A 158 -12.34 8.05 -15.54
N LEU A 159 -11.85 6.85 -15.20
CA LEU A 159 -11.49 6.48 -13.83
C LEU A 159 -10.19 7.17 -13.40
N LEU A 160 -10.28 8.48 -13.14
CA LEU A 160 -9.14 9.34 -12.82
C LEU A 160 -8.39 8.91 -11.56
N ASP A 161 -9.10 8.43 -10.53
CA ASP A 161 -8.48 7.88 -9.31
C ASP A 161 -7.61 6.65 -9.61
N VAL A 162 -8.11 5.76 -10.46
CA VAL A 162 -7.39 4.55 -10.89
C VAL A 162 -6.14 4.95 -11.68
N LYS A 163 -6.27 5.93 -12.60
CA LYS A 163 -5.13 6.49 -13.34
C LYS A 163 -4.10 7.12 -12.39
N ALA A 164 -4.55 7.85 -11.37
CA ALA A 164 -3.68 8.48 -10.37
C ALA A 164 -2.95 7.45 -9.49
N ARG A 165 -3.63 6.37 -9.06
CA ARG A 165 -2.99 5.25 -8.33
C ARG A 165 -1.99 4.51 -9.22
N MET A 166 -2.35 4.24 -10.48
CA MET A 166 -1.45 3.60 -11.44
C MET A 166 -0.17 4.42 -11.65
N ALA A 167 -0.27 5.75 -11.71
CA ALA A 167 0.88 6.63 -11.90
C ALA A 167 1.98 6.42 -10.85
N MET A 168 1.62 6.11 -9.61
CA MET A 168 2.56 5.85 -8.51
C MET A 168 3.37 4.57 -8.69
N THR A 169 2.96 3.66 -9.56
CA THR A 169 3.78 2.48 -9.90
C THR A 169 5.00 2.81 -10.78
N TYR A 170 5.04 4.00 -11.39
CA TYR A 170 6.18 4.45 -12.20
C TYR A 170 7.32 5.07 -11.37
N THR A 171 7.12 5.29 -10.06
CA THR A 171 8.02 6.07 -9.21
C THR A 171 9.22 5.28 -8.70
N ARG A 172 9.05 3.97 -8.44
CA ARG A 172 10.15 3.05 -8.06
C ARG A 172 10.89 2.45 -9.27
N GLY A 173 10.47 2.80 -10.50
CA GLY A 173 11.10 2.36 -11.75
C GLY A 173 11.96 3.44 -12.42
N GLN A 174 12.31 3.22 -13.69
CA GLN A 174 13.21 4.10 -14.45
C GLN A 174 12.62 5.48 -14.82
N ASN A 175 11.35 5.78 -14.49
CA ASN A 175 10.72 7.02 -14.97
C ASN A 175 9.74 7.69 -13.98
N PRO A 176 10.24 8.32 -12.90
CA PRO A 176 9.44 9.18 -12.02
C PRO A 176 8.76 10.35 -12.74
N MET A 177 9.32 10.82 -13.86
CA MET A 177 8.73 11.89 -14.67
C MET A 177 7.36 11.47 -15.24
N LYS A 178 7.23 10.22 -15.69
CA LYS A 178 5.96 9.67 -16.18
C LYS A 178 4.88 9.70 -15.10
N ALA A 179 5.22 9.44 -13.83
CA ALA A 179 4.28 9.56 -12.72
C ALA A 179 3.76 11.00 -12.60
N VAL A 180 4.67 11.99 -12.58
CA VAL A 180 4.33 13.41 -12.46
C VAL A 180 3.46 13.88 -13.64
N MET A 181 3.82 13.52 -14.88
CA MET A 181 3.03 13.88 -16.07
C MET A 181 1.62 13.30 -15.99
N THR A 182 1.50 12.01 -15.67
CA THR A 182 0.21 11.33 -15.56
C THR A 182 -0.67 11.97 -14.48
N LEU A 183 -0.10 12.34 -13.33
CA LEU A 183 -0.82 13.02 -12.24
C LEU A 183 -1.25 14.44 -12.62
N ARG A 184 -0.42 15.17 -13.39
CA ARG A 184 -0.80 16.49 -13.92
C ARG A 184 -1.97 16.39 -14.89
N GLU A 185 -1.95 15.43 -15.80
CA GLU A 185 -3.08 15.19 -16.71
C GLU A 185 -4.38 14.87 -15.95
N VAL A 186 -4.28 14.11 -14.85
CA VAL A 186 -5.44 13.86 -13.98
C VAL A 186 -5.94 15.16 -13.35
N LEU A 187 -5.04 16.00 -12.83
CA LEU A 187 -5.40 17.28 -12.19
C LEU A 187 -5.86 18.36 -13.18
N GLU A 188 -5.48 18.27 -14.45
CA GLU A 188 -6.03 19.11 -15.51
C GLU A 188 -7.50 18.78 -15.79
N LYS A 189 -7.85 17.48 -15.76
CA LYS A 189 -9.22 17.01 -15.96
C LYS A 189 -10.09 17.18 -14.71
N ASP A 190 -9.53 16.87 -13.56
CA ASP A 190 -10.17 17.02 -12.26
C ASP A 190 -9.20 17.68 -11.27
N PRO A 191 -9.24 19.02 -11.16
CA PRO A 191 -8.38 19.75 -10.23
C PRO A 191 -8.62 19.41 -8.75
N LYS A 192 -9.72 18.73 -8.41
CA LYS A 192 -10.08 18.33 -7.05
C LYS A 192 -9.81 16.84 -6.79
N ASN A 193 -9.21 16.13 -7.73
CA ASN A 193 -8.92 14.71 -7.58
C ASN A 193 -8.01 14.48 -6.36
N GLU A 194 -8.59 13.90 -5.30
CA GLU A 194 -7.91 13.74 -4.01
C GLU A 194 -6.67 12.86 -4.13
N GLN A 195 -6.80 11.75 -4.87
CA GLN A 195 -5.71 10.80 -5.04
C GLN A 195 -4.54 11.42 -5.79
N ALA A 196 -4.81 12.21 -6.84
CA ALA A 196 -3.76 12.87 -7.60
C ALA A 196 -3.08 14.00 -6.81
N LEU A 197 -3.84 14.78 -6.02
CA LEU A 197 -3.29 15.80 -5.13
C LEU A 197 -2.39 15.19 -4.06
N LEU A 198 -2.83 14.10 -3.42
CA LEU A 198 -2.03 13.35 -2.47
C LEU A 198 -0.74 12.86 -3.13
N ASN A 199 -0.87 12.12 -4.24
CA ASN A 199 0.26 11.48 -4.91
C ASN A 199 1.29 12.50 -5.42
N ILE A 200 0.86 13.60 -6.06
CA ILE A 200 1.81 14.63 -6.54
C ILE A 200 2.45 15.41 -5.38
N GLY A 201 1.73 15.57 -4.26
CA GLY A 201 2.28 16.12 -3.02
C GLY A 201 3.38 15.21 -2.45
N LEU A 202 3.15 13.89 -2.40
CA LEU A 202 4.15 12.91 -1.97
C LEU A 202 5.41 12.97 -2.84
N LEU A 203 5.26 13.03 -4.16
CA LEU A 203 6.40 13.19 -5.08
C LEU A 203 7.14 14.51 -4.87
N SER A 204 6.43 15.56 -4.48
CA SER A 204 7.04 16.86 -4.16
C SER A 204 7.87 16.76 -2.88
N VAL A 205 7.37 16.08 -1.83
CA VAL A 205 8.15 15.79 -0.60
C VAL A 205 9.39 14.97 -0.92
N GLN A 206 9.24 13.89 -1.69
CA GLN A 206 10.36 13.00 -2.07
C GLN A 206 11.47 13.73 -2.85
N SER A 207 11.10 14.75 -3.64
CA SER A 207 12.05 15.57 -4.41
C SER A 207 12.49 16.84 -3.70
N GLY A 208 12.13 17.05 -2.42
CA GLY A 208 12.51 18.22 -1.64
C GLY A 208 11.78 19.51 -2.02
N GLN A 209 10.73 19.44 -2.85
CA GLN A 209 9.92 20.59 -3.27
C GLN A 209 8.81 20.86 -2.24
N PHE A 210 9.21 21.20 -1.02
CA PHE A 210 8.30 21.25 0.13
C PHE A 210 7.23 22.34 0.00
N GLU A 211 7.51 23.50 -0.62
CA GLU A 211 6.50 24.53 -0.87
C GLU A 211 5.38 24.03 -1.80
N LYS A 212 5.75 23.28 -2.84
CA LYS A 212 4.77 22.66 -3.75
C LYS A 212 3.99 21.56 -3.04
N ALA A 213 4.64 20.78 -2.16
CA ALA A 213 3.95 19.80 -1.33
C ALA A 213 2.90 20.48 -0.45
N VAL A 214 3.24 21.58 0.23
CA VAL A 214 2.31 22.37 1.04
C VAL A 214 1.12 22.85 0.21
N GLU A 215 1.34 23.42 -0.99
CA GLU A 215 0.25 23.87 -1.87
C GLU A 215 -0.73 22.71 -2.18
N ARG A 216 -0.19 21.55 -2.56
CA ARG A 216 -0.99 20.37 -2.94
C ARG A 216 -1.74 19.78 -1.76
N PHE A 217 -1.10 19.64 -0.61
CA PHE A 217 -1.74 19.10 0.58
C PHE A 217 -2.73 20.05 1.23
N LYS A 218 -2.50 21.38 1.21
CA LYS A 218 -3.52 22.35 1.63
C LYS A 218 -4.75 22.26 0.73
N LYS A 219 -4.58 22.15 -0.58
CA LYS A 219 -5.70 21.94 -1.50
C LYS A 219 -6.44 20.64 -1.17
N LEU A 220 -5.73 19.53 -0.98
CA LEU A 220 -6.33 18.26 -0.55
C LEU A 220 -7.10 18.42 0.77
N GLN A 221 -6.54 19.11 1.76
CA GLN A 221 -7.17 19.35 3.05
C GLN A 221 -8.46 20.19 2.94
N THR A 222 -8.55 21.10 1.96
CA THR A 222 -9.80 21.85 1.69
C THR A 222 -10.89 20.98 1.04
N ILE A 223 -10.50 19.94 0.31
CA ILE A 223 -11.42 19.03 -0.39
C ILE A 223 -11.87 17.91 0.55
N ASN A 224 -10.91 17.31 1.25
CA ASN A 224 -11.13 16.26 2.23
C ASN A 224 -10.35 16.56 3.52
N PRO A 225 -11.02 17.26 4.48
CA PRO A 225 -10.43 17.58 5.77
C PRO A 225 -10.06 16.37 6.63
N GLU A 226 -10.64 15.20 6.35
CA GLU A 226 -10.45 13.93 7.06
C GLU A 226 -9.31 13.08 6.47
N ASN A 227 -8.68 13.53 5.39
CA ASN A 227 -7.50 12.84 4.84
C ASN A 227 -6.30 13.03 5.78
N TRP A 228 -6.17 12.11 6.73
CA TRP A 228 -5.11 12.12 7.74
C TRP A 228 -3.72 12.03 7.08
N LEU A 229 -3.59 11.25 6.00
CA LEU A 229 -2.31 11.02 5.33
C LEU A 229 -1.82 12.32 4.68
N GLY A 230 -2.70 13.03 3.98
CA GLY A 230 -2.41 14.36 3.43
C GLY A 230 -2.06 15.38 4.51
N THR A 231 -2.76 15.35 5.65
CA THR A 231 -2.47 16.22 6.80
C THR A 231 -1.11 15.88 7.44
N PHE A 232 -0.78 14.59 7.55
CA PHE A 232 0.49 14.12 8.08
C PHE A 232 1.67 14.58 7.21
N TYR A 233 1.58 14.40 5.89
CA TYR A 233 2.63 14.86 4.98
C TYR A 233 2.68 16.37 4.81
N LEU A 234 1.57 17.09 5.06
CA LEU A 234 1.60 18.54 5.22
C LEU A 234 2.43 18.95 6.44
N GLY A 235 2.28 18.24 7.56
CA GLY A 235 3.10 18.42 8.76
C GLY A 235 4.59 18.18 8.47
N ILE A 236 4.93 17.10 7.76
CA ILE A 236 6.31 16.83 7.31
C ILE A 236 6.84 17.97 6.45
N ALA A 237 6.08 18.41 5.43
CA ALA A 237 6.51 19.49 4.56
C ALA A 237 6.73 20.81 5.32
N TYR A 238 5.91 21.11 6.33
CA TYR A 238 6.13 22.26 7.20
C TYR A 238 7.36 22.12 8.10
N THR A 239 7.62 20.94 8.65
CA THR A 239 8.85 20.67 9.42
C THR A 239 10.10 20.97 8.59
N GLU A 240 10.15 20.48 7.35
CA GLU A 240 11.28 20.68 6.43
C GLU A 240 11.45 22.15 6.01
N LEU A 241 10.37 22.94 6.04
CA LEU A 241 10.39 24.39 5.80
C LEU A 241 10.69 25.22 7.07
N GLY A 242 10.93 24.58 8.22
CA GLY A 242 11.13 25.26 9.50
C GLY A 242 9.86 25.90 10.08
N LYS A 243 8.68 25.60 9.52
CA LYS A 243 7.37 26.10 9.96
C LYS A 243 6.82 25.24 11.10
N LYS A 244 7.51 25.30 12.23
CA LYS A 244 7.31 24.42 13.39
C LYS A 244 5.90 24.49 13.98
N ASN A 245 5.28 25.68 14.03
CA ASN A 245 3.93 25.82 14.60
C ASN A 245 2.88 25.15 13.72
N GLU A 246 2.94 25.38 12.41
CA GLU A 246 2.03 24.77 11.44
C GLU A 246 2.24 23.25 11.35
N ALA A 247 3.49 22.78 11.45
CA ALA A 247 3.80 21.36 11.52
C ALA A 247 3.14 20.71 12.76
N LYS A 248 3.31 21.33 13.94
CA LYS A 248 2.71 20.85 15.19
C LYS A 248 1.19 20.77 15.10
N GLU A 249 0.53 21.79 14.54
CA GLU A 249 -0.92 21.79 14.35
C GLU A 249 -1.39 20.62 13.47
N CYS A 250 -0.66 20.35 12.38
CA CYS A 250 -0.96 19.22 11.49
C CYS A 250 -0.86 17.88 12.21
N PHE A 251 0.23 17.64 12.93
CA PHE A 251 0.46 16.40 13.67
C PHE A 251 -0.57 16.20 14.79
N GLU A 252 -0.88 17.25 15.56
CA GLU A 252 -1.95 17.19 16.58
C GLU A 252 -3.32 16.91 15.97
N LYS A 253 -3.61 17.44 14.77
CA LYS A 253 -4.85 17.10 14.05
C LYS A 253 -4.90 15.62 13.68
N VAL A 254 -3.80 15.05 13.17
CA VAL A 254 -3.74 13.60 12.87
C VAL A 254 -3.94 12.79 14.15
N LYS A 255 -3.28 13.15 15.25
CA LYS A 255 -3.40 12.47 16.56
C LYS A 255 -4.83 12.43 17.10
N ARG A 256 -5.63 13.49 16.86
CA ARG A 256 -7.04 13.55 17.29
C ARG A 256 -7.97 12.64 16.48
N ASN A 257 -7.69 12.47 15.19
CA ASN A 257 -8.61 11.79 14.27
C ASN A 257 -8.23 10.32 14.04
N GLU A 258 -6.95 9.96 14.16
CA GLU A 258 -6.46 8.60 13.93
C GLU A 258 -6.42 7.76 15.21
N LYS A 259 -6.60 6.44 15.05
CA LYS A 259 -6.60 5.47 16.16
C LYS A 259 -5.58 4.35 15.99
N GLN A 260 -4.94 4.25 14.84
CA GLN A 260 -3.99 3.17 14.58
C GLN A 260 -2.70 3.44 15.37
N PRO A 261 -2.27 2.52 16.26
CA PRO A 261 -1.13 2.76 17.14
C PRO A 261 0.15 3.16 16.39
N GLN A 262 0.40 2.55 15.23
CA GLN A 262 1.58 2.84 14.39
C GLN A 262 1.59 4.27 13.86
N ILE A 263 0.42 4.81 13.50
CA ILE A 263 0.31 6.20 13.02
C ILE A 263 0.54 7.16 14.20
N LEU A 264 -0.05 6.86 15.36
CA LEU A 264 0.09 7.69 16.56
C LEU A 264 1.54 7.73 17.06
N GLU A 265 2.24 6.60 17.04
CA GLU A 265 3.66 6.51 17.38
C GLU A 265 4.51 7.40 16.47
N ALA A 266 4.32 7.30 15.14
CA ALA A 266 5.04 8.15 14.19
C ALA A 266 4.75 9.65 14.40
N VAL A 267 3.49 10.01 14.70
CA VAL A 267 3.10 11.39 15.01
C VAL A 267 3.76 11.90 16.30
N ASP A 268 3.83 11.07 17.33
CA ASP A 268 4.44 11.43 18.62
C ASP A 268 5.95 11.67 18.49
N ASP A 269 6.64 10.88 17.66
CA ASP A 269 8.06 11.10 17.36
C ASP A 269 8.30 12.46 16.71
N TYR A 270 7.48 12.85 15.72
CA TYR A 270 7.57 14.17 15.10
C TYR A 270 7.28 15.31 16.09
N LEU A 271 6.24 15.17 16.92
CA LEU A 271 5.91 16.18 17.94
C LEU A 271 7.04 16.36 18.97
N LYS A 272 7.69 15.26 19.36
CA LYS A 272 8.85 15.29 20.25
C LYS A 272 10.04 16.00 19.61
N GLN A 273 10.38 15.67 18.36
CA GLN A 273 11.47 16.34 17.63
C GLN A 273 11.25 17.84 17.51
N LEU A 274 10.02 18.26 17.19
CA LEU A 274 9.67 19.68 17.12
C LEU A 274 9.81 20.37 18.48
N SER A 275 9.61 19.67 19.60
CA SER A 275 9.70 20.28 20.93
C SER A 275 11.14 20.51 21.42
N VAL A 276 12.12 19.79 20.88
CA VAL A 276 13.52 19.80 21.37
C VAL A 276 14.40 20.88 20.69
N ASN A 277 14.07 21.32 19.48
CA ASN A 277 14.84 22.35 18.76
C ASN A 277 14.19 23.74 18.93
N PRO A 278 14.71 24.63 19.81
CA PRO A 278 14.20 25.98 20.02
C PRO A 278 14.34 26.87 18.78
#